data_AF-A0A819E5Z0-F1
#
_entry.id   AF-A0A819E5Z0-F1
#
_cell.length_a   1.000
_cell.length_b   1.000
_cell.length_c   1.000
_cell.angle_alpha   90.00
_cell.angle_beta   90.00
_cell.angle_gamma   90.00
#
_symmetry.space_group_name_H-M   'P 1'
#
loop_
_entity.id
_entity.type
_entity.pdbx_description
1 polymer ?
#
loop_
_entity_poly.entity_id
_entity_poly.type
_entity_poly.pdbx_seq_one_letter_code
_entity_poly.pdbx_strand_id
1 'polypeptide(L)'
;MSSTMKLQRVILVIGANKGIGFEVIKKLVQQPSSTSNDLILLGSRDLKRGKDALSQLGSPTNVYLLQLDTSSKESISYATNEIRQKYWGQLDVIINNAAIIPKDDSVEAARETLATNYYGVKILNENLLPFLRDHGRIINVVSGAGSMVLHHVSKDLQDKYTSATLTTEQLDCLVEDFISALESNNLEKCGYPTHIPSLAYSVSKAALIALTRIEARQYYGAKKIFVYSVCPG
;
A
#
# COMPACT_ATOMS: atom_id res chain seq x y z
N MET A 1 32.39 24.71 -9.09
CA MET A 1 31.44 25.29 -8.13
C MET A 1 30.03 24.90 -8.54
N SER A 2 29.12 24.79 -7.56
CA SER A 2 27.77 24.21 -7.61
C SER A 2 27.68 22.69 -7.44
N SER A 3 28.03 22.22 -6.23
CA SER A 3 27.36 21.05 -5.66
C SER A 3 25.89 21.42 -5.47
N THR A 4 25.03 21.04 -6.41
CA THR A 4 23.58 21.09 -6.21
C THR A 4 23.27 20.35 -4.91
N MET A 5 22.88 21.09 -3.86
CA MET A 5 22.34 20.47 -2.65
C MET A 5 21.14 19.64 -3.08
N LYS A 6 21.28 18.32 -3.08
CA LYS A 6 20.18 17.42 -3.38
C LYS A 6 19.19 17.58 -2.23
N LEU A 7 17.98 18.04 -2.55
CA LEU A 7 16.92 18.20 -1.56
C LEU A 7 16.76 16.89 -0.77
N GLN A 8 16.63 17.01 0.55
CA GLN A 8 16.32 15.90 1.45
C GLN A 8 15.13 15.12 0.89
N ARG A 9 15.30 13.80 0.71
CA ARG A 9 14.21 12.94 0.27
C ARG A 9 13.33 12.59 1.46
N VAL A 10 12.02 12.57 1.25
CA VAL A 10 11.05 12.16 2.27
C VAL A 10 10.45 10.82 1.86
N ILE A 11 10.67 9.80 2.69
CA ILE A 11 10.27 8.42 2.43
C ILE A 11 9.25 7.99 3.48
N LEU A 12 8.03 7.66 3.07
CA LEU A 12 7.01 7.08 3.94
C LEU A 12 6.96 5.57 3.78
N VAL A 13 7.13 4.84 4.88
CA VAL A 13 6.97 3.37 4.91
C VAL A 13 5.84 3.01 5.86
N ILE A 14 4.80 2.37 5.34
CA ILE A 14 3.54 2.14 6.07
C ILE A 14 3.54 0.73 6.66
N GLY A 15 3.09 0.58 7.91
CA GLY A 15 3.15 -0.70 8.62
C GLY A 15 4.58 -1.12 8.95
N ALA A 16 5.43 -0.16 9.29
CA ALA A 16 6.87 -0.34 9.42
C ALA A 16 7.35 -0.61 10.86
N ASN A 17 6.44 -0.88 11.80
CA ASN A 17 6.78 -1.22 13.17
C ASN A 17 7.30 -2.67 13.35
N LYS A 18 7.21 -3.51 12.32
CA LYS A 18 7.72 -4.89 12.30
C LYS A 18 7.87 -5.41 10.87
N GLY A 19 8.46 -6.60 10.73
CA GLY A 19 8.49 -7.35 9.46
C GLY A 19 9.21 -6.60 8.33
N ILE A 20 8.70 -6.73 7.11
CA ILE A 20 9.33 -6.19 5.90
C ILE A 20 9.50 -4.67 5.98
N GLY A 21 8.46 -3.93 6.38
CA GLY A 21 8.54 -2.46 6.51
C GLY A 21 9.61 -2.00 7.49
N PHE A 22 9.80 -2.72 8.60
CA PHE A 22 10.87 -2.43 9.57
C PHE A 22 12.26 -2.65 8.95
N GLU A 23 12.47 -3.78 8.28
CA GLU A 23 13.75 -4.09 7.64
C GLU A 23 14.07 -3.15 6.47
N VAL A 24 13.04 -2.63 5.77
CA VAL A 24 13.20 -1.56 4.78
C VAL A 24 13.79 -0.31 5.45
N ILE A 25 13.18 0.17 6.54
CA ILE A 25 13.70 1.35 7.27
C ILE A 25 15.12 1.09 7.78
N LYS A 26 15.37 -0.08 8.38
CA LYS A 26 16.70 -0.45 8.87
C LYS A 26 17.76 -0.40 7.78
N LYS A 27 17.47 -0.95 6.60
CA LYS A 27 18.38 -0.86 5.44
C LYS A 27 18.56 0.58 4.96
N LEU A 28 17.51 1.40 4.93
CA LEU A 28 17.60 2.81 4.54
C LEU A 28 18.51 3.60 5.50
N VAL A 29 18.41 3.34 6.82
CA VAL A 29 19.25 3.96 7.85
C VAL A 29 20.71 3.49 7.76
N GLN A 30 20.94 2.22 7.41
CA GLN A 30 22.28 1.61 7.39
C GLN A 30 23.07 1.86 6.09
N GLN A 31 22.44 2.35 5.02
CA GLN A 31 23.13 2.50 3.73
C GLN A 31 24.13 3.67 3.73
N PRO A 32 25.45 3.43 3.51
CA PRO A 32 26.46 4.48 3.52
C PRO A 32 26.39 5.44 2.31
N SER A 33 25.73 5.05 1.22
CA SER A 33 25.85 5.66 -0.11
C SER A 33 24.59 6.36 -0.65
N SER A 34 23.47 6.30 0.07
CA SER A 34 22.20 6.89 -0.36
C SER A 34 21.89 8.10 0.50
N THR A 35 22.53 9.24 0.22
CA THR A 35 22.24 10.57 0.80
C THR A 35 21.98 10.56 2.31
N SER A 36 23.01 10.88 3.10
CA SER A 36 23.01 11.10 4.56
C SER A 36 22.01 12.15 5.10
N ASN A 37 20.96 12.47 4.35
CA ASN A 37 19.94 13.46 4.64
C ASN A 37 18.52 12.98 4.26
N ASP A 38 18.24 11.69 4.07
CA ASP A 38 16.85 11.23 3.89
C ASP A 38 16.04 11.40 5.18
N LEU A 39 14.82 11.91 5.09
CA LEU A 39 13.82 11.92 6.16
C LEU A 39 12.90 10.72 5.96
N ILE A 40 12.81 9.85 6.96
CA ILE A 40 12.02 8.63 6.87
C ILE A 40 10.85 8.72 7.85
N LEU A 41 9.63 8.53 7.34
CA LEU A 41 8.41 8.41 8.13
C LEU A 41 8.12 6.93 8.37
N LEU A 42 8.25 6.50 9.63
CA LEU A 42 7.84 5.19 10.10
C LEU A 42 6.34 5.22 10.39
N GLY A 43 5.54 4.75 9.43
CA GLY A 43 4.10 4.60 9.60
C GLY A 43 3.76 3.40 10.48
N SER A 44 3.01 3.63 11.56
CA SER A 44 2.48 2.57 12.43
C SER A 44 1.08 2.92 12.92
N ARG A 45 0.15 1.96 12.89
CA ARG A 45 -1.19 2.16 13.48
C ARG A 45 -1.14 2.29 15.01
N ASP A 46 -0.16 1.64 15.63
CA ASP A 46 0.06 1.61 17.07
C ASP A 46 1.31 2.42 17.41
N LEU A 47 1.13 3.55 18.09
CA LEU A 47 2.22 4.45 18.47
C LEU A 47 3.22 3.80 19.44
N LYS A 48 2.78 2.92 20.33
CA LYS A 48 3.67 2.23 21.27
C LYS A 48 4.60 1.29 20.51
N ARG A 49 4.04 0.44 19.66
CA ARG A 49 4.83 -0.46 18.79
C ARG A 49 5.75 0.31 17.85
N GLY A 50 5.32 1.48 17.37
CA GLY A 50 6.15 2.37 16.56
C GLY A 50 7.35 2.94 17.32
N LYS A 51 7.17 3.36 18.58
CA LYS A 51 8.26 3.82 19.46
C LYS A 51 9.23 2.69 19.82
N ASP A 52 8.72 1.48 20.04
CA ASP A 52 9.55 0.30 20.28
C ASP A 52 10.41 -0.01 19.05
N ALA A 53 9.83 0.09 17.84
CA ALA A 53 10.56 -0.07 16.59
C ALA A 53 11.65 1.00 16.40
N LEU A 54 11.36 2.28 16.66
CA LEU A 54 12.39 3.34 16.64
C LEU A 54 13.54 3.04 17.60
N SER A 55 13.23 2.56 18.80
CA SER A 55 14.25 2.19 19.79
C SER A 55 15.13 1.04 19.30
N GLN A 56 14.54 0.03 18.65
CA GLN A 56 15.27 -1.09 18.04
C GLN A 56 16.17 -0.65 16.87
N LEU A 57 15.83 0.45 16.19
CA LEU A 57 16.66 1.06 15.14
C LEU A 57 17.82 1.89 15.70
N GLY A 58 17.94 2.04 17.04
CA GLY A 58 18.92 2.89 17.68
C GLY A 58 18.53 4.37 17.72
N SER A 59 17.23 4.67 17.59
CA SER A 59 16.67 6.03 17.59
C SER A 59 17.39 6.99 16.61
N PRO A 60 17.49 6.62 15.33
CA PRO A 60 18.15 7.45 14.32
C PRO A 60 17.47 8.82 14.22
N THR A 61 18.28 9.87 14.08
CA THR A 61 17.81 11.27 14.11
C THR A 61 16.93 11.66 12.92
N ASN A 62 16.93 10.85 11.86
CA ASN A 62 16.25 11.11 10.60
C ASN A 62 15.04 10.20 10.37
N VAL A 63 14.61 9.42 11.37
CA VAL A 63 13.39 8.60 11.31
C VAL A 63 12.35 9.13 12.29
N TYR A 64 11.17 9.45 11.79
CA TYR A 64 10.07 10.03 12.56
C TYR A 64 8.86 9.10 12.55
N LEU A 65 8.25 8.90 13.72
CA LEU A 65 7.04 8.10 13.85
C LEU A 65 5.83 8.89 13.32
N LEU A 66 5.04 8.26 12.46
CA LEU A 66 3.76 8.76 11.98
C LEU A 66 2.67 7.76 12.35
N GLN A 67 1.64 8.19 13.08
CA GLN A 67 0.49 7.33 13.34
C GLN A 67 -0.35 7.19 12.07
N LEU A 68 -0.47 5.96 11.56
CA LEU A 68 -1.20 5.69 10.32
C LEU A 68 -1.77 4.28 10.33
N ASP A 69 -3.10 4.20 10.42
CA ASP A 69 -3.88 2.99 10.17
C ASP A 69 -4.59 3.10 8.82
N THR A 70 -4.25 2.21 7.88
CA THR A 70 -4.82 2.25 6.53
C THR A 70 -6.29 1.84 6.51
N SER A 71 -6.82 1.17 7.54
CA SER A 71 -8.24 0.83 7.58
C SER A 71 -9.14 1.96 8.12
N SER A 72 -8.59 3.08 8.58
CA SER A 72 -9.36 4.22 9.10
C SER A 72 -9.17 5.47 8.24
N LYS A 73 -10.28 5.98 7.68
CA LYS A 73 -10.28 7.22 6.90
C LYS A 73 -9.85 8.42 7.75
N GLU A 74 -10.22 8.42 9.03
CA GLU A 74 -9.86 9.45 10.01
C GLU A 74 -8.36 9.42 10.27
N SER A 75 -7.77 8.22 10.44
CA SER A 75 -6.32 8.08 10.61
C SER A 75 -5.56 8.51 9.35
N ILE A 76 -6.05 8.15 8.16
CA ILE A 76 -5.46 8.60 6.88
C ILE A 76 -5.51 10.13 6.77
N SER A 77 -6.65 10.74 7.09
CA SER A 77 -6.83 12.20 7.07
C SER A 77 -5.89 12.90 8.05
N TYR A 78 -5.79 12.39 9.28
CA TYR A 78 -4.87 12.89 10.29
C TYR A 78 -3.41 12.83 9.81
N ALA A 79 -2.96 11.66 9.33
CA ALA A 79 -1.61 11.47 8.83
C ALA A 79 -1.30 12.37 7.62
N THR A 80 -2.25 12.52 6.70
CA THR A 80 -2.15 13.42 5.54
C THR A 80 -1.97 14.87 5.99
N ASN A 81 -2.74 15.32 6.97
CA ASN A 81 -2.60 16.66 7.53
C ASN A 81 -1.28 16.84 8.29
N GLU A 82 -0.82 15.82 9.01
CA GLU A 82 0.49 15.85 9.67
C GLU A 82 1.63 15.96 8.65
N ILE A 83 1.57 15.20 7.54
CA ILE A 83 2.49 15.32 6.40
C ILE A 83 2.51 16.74 5.83
N ARG A 84 1.33 17.33 5.62
CA ARG A 84 1.18 18.72 5.15
C ARG A 84 1.86 19.72 6.09
N GLN A 85 1.60 19.61 7.39
CA GLN A 85 2.01 20.62 8.37
C GLN A 85 3.47 20.48 8.83
N LYS A 86 3.92 19.25 9.11
CA LYS A 86 5.24 19.00 9.72
C LYS A 86 6.33 18.67 8.70
N TYR A 87 5.94 18.21 7.51
CA TYR A 87 6.87 17.72 6.49
C TYR A 87 6.67 18.46 5.15
N TRP A 88 6.22 19.71 5.23
CA TRP A 88 6.04 20.66 4.12
C TRP A 88 5.16 20.14 2.97
N GLY A 89 4.36 19.10 3.22
CA GLY A 89 3.60 18.41 2.16
C GLY A 89 4.49 17.86 1.06
N GLN A 90 5.67 17.35 1.40
CA GLN A 90 6.61 16.78 0.44
C GLN A 90 6.87 15.29 0.70
N LEU A 91 6.75 14.48 -0.36
CA LEU A 91 7.06 13.06 -0.39
C LEU A 91 7.81 12.71 -1.68
N ASP A 92 8.79 11.82 -1.59
CA ASP A 92 9.49 11.26 -2.75
C ASP A 92 9.15 9.80 -2.98
N VAL A 93 8.95 9.06 -1.89
CA VAL A 93 8.69 7.63 -1.94
C VAL A 93 7.62 7.28 -0.92
N ILE A 94 6.57 6.60 -1.38
CA ILE A 94 5.55 5.97 -0.54
C ILE A 94 5.69 4.47 -0.70
N ILE A 95 5.82 3.75 0.40
CA ILE A 95 5.87 2.28 0.43
C ILE A 95 4.66 1.77 1.20
N ASN A 96 3.64 1.37 0.45
CA ASN A 96 2.41 0.74 0.95
C ASN A 96 2.70 -0.72 1.33
N ASN A 97 3.30 -0.90 2.51
CA ASN A 97 3.69 -2.21 3.04
C ASN A 97 2.66 -2.82 4.00
N ALA A 98 1.81 -2.00 4.65
CA ALA A 98 0.81 -2.51 5.58
C ALA A 98 -0.16 -3.48 4.89
N ALA A 99 -0.34 -4.65 5.50
CA ALA A 99 -1.33 -5.63 5.08
C ALA A 99 -1.75 -6.51 6.27
N ILE A 100 -2.95 -7.06 6.19
CA ILE A 100 -3.42 -8.14 7.06
C ILE A 100 -3.79 -9.37 6.24
N ILE A 101 -3.71 -10.52 6.89
CA ILE A 101 -4.26 -11.79 6.42
C ILE A 101 -5.56 -11.99 7.21
N PRO A 102 -6.66 -12.45 6.58
CA PRO A 102 -7.91 -12.69 7.27
C PRO A 102 -7.73 -13.72 8.39
N LYS A 103 -8.45 -13.53 9.49
CA LYS A 103 -8.38 -14.42 10.67
C LYS A 103 -9.10 -15.75 10.43
N ASP A 104 -10.11 -15.71 9.58
CA ASP A 104 -10.99 -16.81 9.19
C ASP A 104 -11.63 -16.47 7.83
N ASP A 105 -12.52 -17.34 7.34
CA ASP A 105 -13.20 -17.18 6.05
C ASP A 105 -14.53 -16.39 6.14
N SER A 106 -14.76 -15.65 7.22
CA SER A 106 -15.97 -14.83 7.38
C SER A 106 -16.00 -13.63 6.41
N VAL A 107 -17.22 -13.15 6.12
CA VAL A 107 -17.43 -11.91 5.36
C VAL A 107 -16.79 -10.73 6.07
N GLU A 108 -16.89 -10.69 7.40
CA GLU A 108 -16.30 -9.66 8.25
C GLU A 108 -14.78 -9.62 8.10
N ALA A 109 -14.11 -10.78 8.17
CA ALA A 109 -12.66 -10.87 7.96
C ALA A 109 -12.26 -10.48 6.53
N ALA A 110 -13.08 -10.81 5.53
CA ALA A 110 -12.86 -10.38 4.15
C ALA A 110 -12.98 -8.85 4.00
N ARG A 111 -14.01 -8.23 4.61
CA ARG A 111 -14.20 -6.77 4.64
C ARG A 111 -13.04 -6.07 5.37
N GLU A 112 -12.61 -6.56 6.53
CA GLU A 112 -11.43 -6.04 7.24
C GLU A 112 -10.18 -6.09 6.35
N THR A 113 -9.98 -7.22 5.65
CA THR A 113 -8.83 -7.45 4.77
C THR A 113 -8.83 -6.47 3.60
N LEU A 114 -9.96 -6.29 2.92
CA LEU A 114 -10.09 -5.36 1.79
C LEU A 114 -9.99 -3.90 2.22
N ALA A 115 -10.56 -3.56 3.39
CA ALA A 115 -10.43 -2.23 3.98
C ALA A 115 -8.96 -1.85 4.18
N THR A 116 -8.14 -2.78 4.68
CA THR A 116 -6.71 -2.53 4.95
C THR A 116 -5.85 -2.61 3.68
N ASN A 117 -5.99 -3.68 2.91
CA ASN A 117 -5.05 -4.07 1.86
C ASN A 117 -5.33 -3.39 0.51
N TYR A 118 -6.57 -2.92 0.28
CA TYR A 118 -7.00 -2.33 -0.98
C TYR A 118 -7.55 -0.92 -0.79
N TYR A 119 -8.70 -0.76 -0.12
CA TYR A 119 -9.36 0.54 0.00
C TYR A 119 -8.51 1.56 0.73
N GLY A 120 -7.86 1.16 1.83
CA GLY A 120 -6.96 2.00 2.59
C GLY A 120 -5.79 2.52 1.76
N VAL A 121 -5.19 1.65 0.95
CA VAL A 121 -4.08 2.02 0.05
C VAL A 121 -4.55 3.00 -1.01
N LYS A 122 -5.68 2.72 -1.66
CA LYS A 122 -6.29 3.61 -2.66
C LYS A 122 -6.53 5.01 -2.10
N ILE A 123 -7.26 5.10 -0.98
CA ILE A 123 -7.61 6.38 -0.34
C ILE A 123 -6.34 7.12 0.11
N LEU A 124 -5.35 6.40 0.65
CA LEU A 124 -4.10 7.02 1.07
C LEU A 124 -3.30 7.57 -0.12
N ASN A 125 -3.19 6.81 -1.21
CA ASN A 125 -2.48 7.26 -2.41
C ASN A 125 -3.15 8.51 -3.01
N GLU A 126 -4.47 8.53 -3.11
CA GLU A 126 -5.24 9.71 -3.57
C GLU A 126 -4.95 10.95 -2.71
N ASN A 127 -4.94 10.79 -1.38
CA ASN A 127 -4.70 11.89 -0.44
C ASN A 127 -3.25 12.40 -0.43
N LEU A 128 -2.28 11.51 -0.69
CA LEU A 128 -0.85 11.84 -0.68
C LEU A 128 -0.31 12.25 -2.06
N LEU A 129 -1.05 11.99 -3.15
CA LEU A 129 -0.65 12.34 -4.51
C LEU A 129 -0.28 13.82 -4.69
N PRO A 130 -1.00 14.81 -4.12
CA PRO A 130 -0.60 16.21 -4.21
C PRO A 130 0.79 16.50 -3.61
N PHE A 131 1.21 15.70 -2.62
CA PHE A 131 2.47 15.88 -1.89
C PHE A 131 3.66 15.16 -2.54
N LEU A 132 3.42 14.27 -3.50
CA LEU A 132 4.51 13.66 -4.25
C LEU A 132 5.22 14.71 -5.11
N ARG A 133 6.54 14.77 -4.98
CA ARG A 133 7.44 15.61 -5.79
C ARG A 133 7.60 15.02 -7.19
N ASP A 134 8.19 15.82 -8.09
CA ASP A 134 8.55 15.35 -9.42
C ASP A 134 9.42 14.09 -9.35
N HIS A 135 9.12 13.13 -10.21
CA HIS A 135 9.74 11.80 -10.22
C HIS A 135 9.52 10.99 -8.93
N GLY A 136 8.48 11.32 -8.16
CA GLY A 136 8.05 10.57 -6.98
C GLY A 136 7.66 9.12 -7.30
N ARG A 137 7.73 8.26 -6.29
CA ARG A 137 7.51 6.81 -6.42
C ARG A 137 6.48 6.32 -5.42
N ILE A 138 5.53 5.52 -5.88
CA ILE A 138 4.64 4.72 -5.05
C ILE A 138 5.03 3.25 -5.26
N ILE A 139 5.26 2.54 -4.17
CA ILE A 139 5.60 1.13 -4.16
C ILE A 139 4.53 0.40 -3.36
N ASN A 140 3.69 -0.36 -4.06
CA ASN A 140 2.66 -1.21 -3.48
C ASN A 140 3.23 -2.60 -3.21
N VAL A 141 3.33 -2.99 -1.94
CA VAL A 141 3.80 -4.34 -1.57
C VAL A 141 2.65 -5.33 -1.75
N VAL A 142 2.73 -6.10 -2.82
CA VAL A 142 1.74 -7.11 -3.23
C VAL A 142 2.16 -8.51 -2.74
N SER A 143 1.57 -9.56 -3.31
CA SER A 143 1.94 -10.96 -3.08
C SER A 143 1.73 -11.76 -4.36
N GLY A 144 2.54 -12.81 -4.56
CA GLY A 144 2.32 -13.82 -5.61
C GLY A 144 0.93 -14.47 -5.51
N ALA A 145 0.33 -14.53 -4.31
CA ALA A 145 -1.03 -15.00 -4.10
C ALA A 145 -2.07 -14.23 -4.94
N GLY A 146 -1.85 -12.92 -5.15
CA GLY A 146 -2.70 -12.09 -5.99
C GLY A 146 -2.65 -12.48 -7.47
N SER A 147 -1.47 -12.84 -7.99
CA SER A 147 -1.36 -13.38 -9.35
C SER A 147 -1.92 -14.79 -9.45
N MET A 148 -1.65 -15.63 -8.44
CA MET A 148 -2.08 -17.03 -8.41
C MET A 148 -3.61 -17.16 -8.43
N VAL A 149 -4.33 -16.37 -7.65
CA VAL A 149 -5.81 -16.44 -7.62
C VAL A 149 -6.42 -16.06 -8.97
N LEU A 150 -5.80 -15.13 -9.72
CA LEU A 150 -6.27 -14.76 -11.06
C LEU A 150 -6.16 -15.88 -12.10
N HIS A 151 -5.39 -16.94 -11.83
CA HIS A 151 -5.38 -18.15 -12.65
C HIS A 151 -6.48 -19.16 -12.29
N HIS A 152 -7.15 -18.97 -11.14
CA HIS A 152 -8.18 -19.89 -10.62
C HIS A 152 -9.59 -19.29 -10.64
N VAL A 153 -9.73 -17.99 -10.92
CA VAL A 153 -11.04 -17.37 -11.18
C VAL A 153 -11.54 -17.69 -12.59
N SER A 154 -12.82 -17.43 -12.85
CA SER A 154 -13.40 -17.55 -14.19
C SER A 154 -12.65 -16.69 -15.22
N LYS A 155 -12.73 -17.09 -16.49
CA LYS A 155 -12.11 -16.35 -17.59
C LYS A 155 -12.60 -14.90 -17.66
N ASP A 156 -13.89 -14.68 -17.44
CA ASP A 156 -14.49 -13.35 -17.39
C ASP A 156 -13.89 -12.46 -16.29
N LEU A 157 -13.75 -12.98 -15.06
CA LEU A 157 -13.11 -12.24 -13.97
C LEU A 157 -11.64 -11.96 -14.27
N GLN A 158 -10.91 -12.96 -14.78
CA GLN A 158 -9.51 -12.79 -15.17
C GLN A 158 -9.37 -11.67 -16.21
N ASP A 159 -10.22 -11.64 -17.24
CA ASP A 159 -10.19 -10.62 -18.29
C ASP A 159 -10.54 -9.24 -17.73
N LYS A 160 -11.50 -9.14 -16.81
CA LYS A 160 -11.84 -7.87 -16.13
C LYS A 160 -10.65 -7.34 -15.30
N TYR A 161 -10.04 -8.16 -14.45
CA TYR A 161 -8.87 -7.76 -13.64
C TYR A 161 -7.64 -7.42 -14.50
N THR A 162 -7.47 -8.09 -15.64
CA THR A 162 -6.31 -7.89 -16.53
C THR A 162 -6.52 -6.84 -17.62
N SER A 163 -7.74 -6.31 -17.77
CA SER A 163 -8.05 -5.27 -18.75
C SER A 163 -7.10 -4.07 -18.67
N ALA A 164 -6.64 -3.60 -19.83
CA ALA A 164 -5.78 -2.42 -19.95
C ALA A 164 -6.55 -1.11 -19.67
N THR A 165 -7.87 -1.12 -19.83
CA THR A 165 -8.76 0.04 -19.67
C THR A 165 -9.55 0.01 -18.36
N LEU A 166 -9.27 -0.95 -17.47
CA LEU A 166 -9.92 -1.05 -16.17
C LEU A 166 -9.84 0.30 -15.42
N THR A 167 -10.97 0.79 -14.92
CA THR A 167 -11.02 2.00 -14.08
C THR A 167 -11.06 1.64 -12.60
N THR A 168 -10.82 2.64 -11.75
CA THR A 168 -10.89 2.48 -10.29
C THR A 168 -12.30 2.07 -9.85
N GLU A 169 -13.33 2.66 -10.45
CA GLU A 169 -14.74 2.38 -10.14
C GLU A 169 -15.11 0.95 -10.55
N GLN A 170 -14.64 0.50 -11.71
CA GLN A 170 -14.83 -0.89 -12.14
C GLN A 170 -14.11 -1.88 -11.22
N LEU A 171 -12.91 -1.54 -10.75
CA LEU A 171 -12.19 -2.36 -9.79
C LEU A 171 -12.90 -2.41 -8.43
N ASP A 172 -13.47 -1.30 -7.97
CA ASP A 172 -14.30 -1.27 -6.77
C ASP A 172 -15.52 -2.17 -6.93
N CYS A 173 -16.21 -2.14 -8.07
CA CYS A 173 -17.31 -3.07 -8.36
C CYS A 173 -16.86 -4.52 -8.29
N LEU A 174 -15.70 -4.89 -8.87
CA LEU A 174 -15.16 -6.26 -8.81
C LEU A 174 -14.86 -6.73 -7.37
N VAL A 175 -14.46 -5.81 -6.50
CA VAL A 175 -14.17 -6.10 -5.09
C VAL A 175 -15.46 -6.24 -4.29
N GLU A 176 -16.47 -5.40 -4.55
CA GLU A 176 -17.79 -5.52 -3.92
C GLU A 176 -18.57 -6.75 -4.42
N ASP A 177 -18.41 -7.13 -5.69
CA ASP A 177 -18.98 -8.37 -6.25
C ASP A 177 -18.42 -9.61 -5.53
N PHE A 178 -17.13 -9.60 -5.19
CA PHE A 178 -16.51 -10.66 -4.39
C PHE A 178 -17.13 -10.76 -3.00
N ILE A 179 -17.33 -9.64 -2.32
CA ILE A 179 -18.00 -9.62 -1.01
C ILE A 179 -19.44 -10.11 -1.12
N SER A 180 -20.18 -9.65 -2.13
CA SER A 180 -21.55 -10.09 -2.38
C SER A 180 -21.65 -11.60 -2.63
N ALA A 181 -20.65 -12.16 -3.31
CA ALA A 181 -20.54 -13.59 -3.56
C ALA A 181 -20.26 -14.40 -2.27
N LEU A 182 -19.46 -13.85 -1.34
CA LEU A 182 -19.26 -14.42 0.00
C LEU A 182 -20.56 -14.40 0.82
N GLU A 183 -21.22 -13.24 0.88
CA GLU A 183 -22.48 -13.07 1.64
C GLU A 183 -23.59 -14.00 1.14
N SER A 184 -23.63 -14.23 -0.17
CA SER A 184 -24.62 -15.11 -0.80
C SER A 184 -24.19 -16.58 -0.83
N ASN A 185 -23.02 -16.92 -0.30
CA ASN A 185 -22.41 -18.25 -0.37
C ASN A 185 -22.41 -18.85 -1.80
N ASN A 186 -22.09 -18.03 -2.80
CA ASN A 186 -22.17 -18.37 -4.23
C ASN A 186 -20.83 -18.15 -4.97
N LEU A 187 -19.70 -18.16 -4.25
CA LEU A 187 -18.35 -17.95 -4.81
C LEU A 187 -18.11 -18.67 -6.15
N GLU A 188 -18.34 -19.99 -6.20
CA GLU A 188 -18.09 -20.80 -7.39
C GLU A 188 -18.96 -20.38 -8.58
N LYS A 189 -20.25 -20.10 -8.35
CA LYS A 189 -21.17 -19.60 -9.39
C LYS A 189 -20.77 -18.22 -9.90
N CYS A 190 -20.22 -17.38 -9.01
CA CYS A 190 -19.68 -16.07 -9.33
C CYS A 190 -18.27 -16.14 -9.94
N GLY A 191 -17.69 -17.33 -10.11
CA GLY A 191 -16.40 -17.54 -10.75
C GLY A 191 -15.19 -17.43 -9.84
N TYR A 192 -15.36 -17.49 -8.52
CA TYR A 192 -14.26 -17.51 -7.56
C TYR A 192 -13.94 -18.95 -7.11
N PRO A 193 -12.66 -19.28 -6.88
CA PRO A 193 -12.27 -20.60 -6.40
C PRO A 193 -12.59 -20.76 -4.90
N THR A 194 -13.04 -21.95 -4.50
CA THR A 194 -13.37 -22.27 -3.09
C THR A 194 -12.27 -23.07 -2.37
N HIS A 195 -11.28 -23.58 -3.10
CA HIS A 195 -10.19 -24.40 -2.57
C HIS A 195 -8.94 -23.60 -2.20
N ILE A 196 -8.92 -22.29 -2.49
CA ILE A 196 -7.77 -21.42 -2.22
C ILE A 196 -7.83 -20.93 -0.77
N PRO A 197 -6.81 -21.23 0.06
CA PRO A 197 -6.78 -20.73 1.44
C PRO A 197 -6.64 -19.21 1.46
N SER A 198 -7.26 -18.57 2.45
CA SER A 198 -7.23 -17.11 2.61
C SER A 198 -7.63 -16.36 1.33
N LEU A 199 -8.72 -16.80 0.69
CA LEU A 199 -9.19 -16.25 -0.59
C LEU A 199 -9.30 -14.72 -0.56
N ALA A 200 -9.83 -14.14 0.51
CA ALA A 200 -9.92 -12.68 0.66
C ALA A 200 -8.56 -11.97 0.64
N TYR A 201 -7.51 -12.58 1.20
CA TYR A 201 -6.15 -12.04 1.08
C TYR A 201 -5.70 -12.04 -0.38
N SER A 202 -5.85 -13.17 -1.06
CA SER A 202 -5.44 -13.32 -2.45
C SER A 202 -6.19 -12.34 -3.37
N VAL A 203 -7.52 -12.21 -3.21
CA VAL A 203 -8.34 -11.25 -3.93
C VAL A 203 -7.91 -9.81 -3.62
N SER A 204 -7.64 -9.48 -2.35
CA SER A 204 -7.15 -8.13 -1.99
C SER A 204 -5.82 -7.79 -2.67
N LYS A 205 -4.93 -8.78 -2.84
CA LYS A 205 -3.64 -8.60 -3.53
C LYS A 205 -3.80 -8.56 -5.04
N ALA A 206 -4.74 -9.30 -5.62
CA ALA A 206 -5.12 -9.17 -7.03
C ALA A 206 -5.66 -7.76 -7.32
N ALA A 207 -6.52 -7.25 -6.45
CA ALA A 207 -7.04 -5.88 -6.54
C ALA A 207 -5.92 -4.84 -6.40
N LEU A 208 -4.99 -5.01 -5.46
CA LEU A 208 -3.85 -4.09 -5.32
C LEU A 208 -2.90 -4.12 -6.54
N ILE A 209 -2.71 -5.27 -7.19
CA ILE A 209 -1.97 -5.38 -8.45
C ILE A 209 -2.70 -4.60 -9.56
N ALA A 210 -4.01 -4.76 -9.68
CA ALA A 210 -4.83 -4.04 -10.65
C ALA A 210 -4.81 -2.52 -10.39
N LEU A 211 -4.97 -2.10 -9.13
CA LEU A 211 -4.88 -0.71 -8.69
C LEU A 211 -3.55 -0.09 -9.10
N THR A 212 -2.44 -0.79 -8.85
CA THR A 212 -1.09 -0.33 -9.24
C THR A 212 -1.03 0.00 -10.74
N ARG A 213 -1.64 -0.84 -11.59
CA ARG A 213 -1.68 -0.59 -13.05
C ARG A 213 -2.53 0.64 -13.39
N ILE A 214 -3.65 0.83 -12.68
CA ILE A 214 -4.54 1.99 -12.85
C ILE A 214 -3.82 3.27 -12.45
N GLU A 215 -3.26 3.31 -11.24
CA GLU A 215 -2.52 4.43 -10.69
C GLU A 215 -1.27 4.77 -11.52
N ALA A 216 -0.56 3.77 -12.05
CA ALA A 216 0.58 4.01 -12.94
C ALA A 216 0.19 4.79 -14.21
N ARG A 217 -1.01 4.54 -14.76
CA ARG A 217 -1.53 5.29 -15.92
C ARG A 217 -2.00 6.68 -15.51
N GLN A 218 -2.72 6.78 -14.39
CA GLN A 218 -3.36 8.02 -13.95
C GLN A 218 -2.34 9.04 -13.39
N TYR A 219 -1.35 8.58 -12.63
CA TYR A 219 -0.49 9.46 -11.84
C TYR A 219 0.78 9.90 -12.56
N TYR A 220 1.17 9.27 -13.67
CA TYR A 220 2.40 9.61 -14.38
C TYR A 220 2.46 11.10 -14.73
N GLY A 221 1.46 11.61 -15.47
CA GLY A 221 1.19 13.04 -15.65
C GLY A 221 2.42 13.94 -15.87
N ALA A 222 2.30 15.22 -15.46
CA ALA A 222 3.39 16.20 -15.57
C ALA A 222 4.52 15.95 -14.56
N LYS A 223 4.18 15.49 -13.35
CA LYS A 223 5.14 15.20 -12.27
C LYS A 223 5.96 13.93 -12.51
N LYS A 224 5.66 13.12 -13.53
CA LYS A 224 6.30 11.82 -13.81
C LYS A 224 6.32 10.90 -12.60
N ILE A 225 5.17 10.71 -11.95
CA ILE A 225 5.05 9.80 -10.80
C ILE A 225 5.08 8.36 -11.29
N PHE A 226 5.92 7.53 -10.66
CA PHE A 226 6.01 6.11 -10.99
C PHE A 226 5.33 5.27 -9.91
N VAL A 227 4.51 4.32 -10.32
CA VAL A 227 3.81 3.39 -9.43
C VAL A 227 4.25 1.97 -9.75
N TYR A 228 4.70 1.23 -8.75
CA TYR A 228 5.22 -0.13 -8.89
C TYR A 228 4.53 -1.07 -7.92
N SER A 229 4.35 -2.32 -8.33
CA SER A 229 3.99 -3.42 -7.45
C SER A 229 5.20 -4.33 -7.25
N VAL A 230 5.42 -4.79 -6.01
CA VAL A 230 6.53 -5.70 -5.68
C VAL A 230 6.03 -6.82 -4.79
N CYS A 231 6.35 -8.07 -5.14
CA CYS A 231 6.21 -9.22 -4.25
C CYS A 231 7.56 -9.42 -3.52
N PRO A 232 7.60 -9.42 -2.18
CA PRO A 232 8.85 -9.46 -1.43
C PRO A 232 9.53 -10.84 -1.37
N GLY A 233 8.84 -11.90 -1.81
CA GLY A 233 9.30 -13.29 -1.75
C GLY A 233 8.14 -14.23 -1.46
#